data_AF-A0AAW2T8L6-F1
#
_entry.id   AF-A0AAW2T8L6-F1
#
_cell.length_a   1.000
_cell.length_b   1.000
_cell.length_c   1.000
_cell.angle_alpha   90.00
_cell.angle_beta   90.00
_cell.angle_gamma   90.00
#
_symmetry.space_group_name_H-M   'P 1'
#
loop_
_entity.id
_entity.type
_entity.pdbx_description
1 polymer ?
#
loop_
_entity_poly.entity_id
_entity_poly.type
_entity_poly.pdbx_seq_one_letter_code
_entity_poly.pdbx_strand_id
1 'polypeptide(L)'
;MALPNNEELPTEQLLHAQAHVWNHLFSFINSISLKCAIQLGIPDIIHNHGKPMTLSQLVHALPIPKVKSHFIYRLMRILLHSEFFVKINIFEDDEDEGYWLTPASLLLLRNAP
;
A
#
# COMPACT_ATOMS: atom_id res chain seq x y z
N MET A 1 32.73 13.62 16.03
CA MET A 1 32.32 14.91 15.45
C MET A 1 31.40 15.56 16.48
N ALA A 2 31.85 16.61 17.14
CA ALA A 2 31.06 17.27 18.19
C ALA A 2 29.90 18.04 17.55
N LEU A 3 28.70 17.89 18.08
CA LEU A 3 27.59 18.80 17.76
C LEU A 3 28.05 20.22 18.16
N PRO A 4 28.01 21.21 17.26
CA PRO A 4 28.24 22.58 17.68
C PRO A 4 27.15 22.96 18.69
N ASN A 5 27.49 23.90 19.57
CA ASN A 5 26.77 24.41 20.74
C ASN A 5 25.22 24.37 20.67
N ASN A 6 24.57 24.43 21.84
CA ASN A 6 23.11 24.51 22.10
C ASN A 6 22.33 25.62 21.33
N GLU A 7 22.60 25.86 20.06
CA GLU A 7 21.75 26.60 19.14
C GLU A 7 20.59 25.68 18.76
N GLU A 8 19.37 26.15 18.97
CA GLU A 8 18.17 25.46 18.50
C GLU A 8 18.29 25.24 17.00
N LEU A 9 18.20 23.97 16.57
CA LEU A 9 18.17 23.62 15.15
C LEU A 9 17.03 24.39 14.46
N PRO A 10 17.27 24.98 13.27
CA PRO A 10 16.22 25.61 12.49
C PRO A 10 15.02 24.66 12.34
N THR A 11 13.80 25.19 12.46
CA THR A 11 12.57 24.37 12.47
C THR A 11 12.48 23.41 11.27
N GLU A 12 12.92 23.84 10.09
CA GLU A 12 12.97 23.01 8.89
C GLU A 12 13.92 21.81 9.04
N GLN A 13 15.12 22.02 9.61
CA GLN A 13 16.08 20.94 9.85
C GLN A 13 15.54 19.95 10.87
N LEU A 14 14.85 20.43 11.91
CA LEU A 14 14.21 19.56 12.89
C LEU A 14 13.08 18.74 12.27
N LEU A 15 12.26 19.34 11.40
CA LEU A 15 11.20 18.63 10.66
C LEU A 15 11.76 17.54 9.75
N HIS A 16 12.84 17.83 9.00
CA HIS A 16 13.52 16.83 8.18
C HIS A 16 14.11 15.69 9.02
N ALA A 17 14.75 16.01 10.15
CA ALA A 17 15.28 15.01 11.07
C ALA A 17 14.17 14.12 11.66
N GLN A 18 13.03 14.71 12.04
CA GLN A 18 11.86 13.98 12.54
C GLN A 18 11.28 13.05 11.46
N ALA A 19 11.07 13.55 10.24
CA ALA A 19 10.61 12.74 9.13
C ALA A 19 11.56 11.57 8.82
N HIS A 20 12.87 11.81 8.86
CA HIS A 20 13.88 10.77 8.67
C HIS A 20 13.77 9.68 9.75
N VAL A 21 13.68 10.05 11.03
CA VAL A 21 13.51 9.10 12.13
C VAL A 21 12.21 8.31 11.99
N TRP A 22 11.09 8.98 11.68
CA TRP A 22 9.79 8.32 11.51
C TRP A 22 9.77 7.35 10.34
N ASN A 23 10.37 7.71 9.20
CA ASN A 23 10.45 6.83 8.04
C ASN A 23 11.19 5.52 8.37
N HIS A 24 12.29 5.61 9.13
CA HIS A 24 13.01 4.41 9.59
C HIS A 24 12.23 3.62 10.64
N LEU A 25 11.66 4.31 11.64
CA LEU A 25 10.89 3.68 12.71
C LEU A 25 9.67 2.93 12.17
N PHE A 26 9.00 3.47 11.15
CA PHE A 26 7.79 2.91 10.57
C PHE A 26 8.03 2.12 9.26
N SER A 27 9.28 1.96 8.82
CA SER A 27 9.62 1.22 7.60
C SER A 27 9.05 -0.21 7.57
N PHE A 28 8.90 -0.85 8.74
CA PHE A 28 8.32 -2.18 8.87
C PHE A 28 6.85 -2.25 8.43
N ILE A 29 6.12 -1.12 8.42
CA ILE A 29 4.71 -1.08 8.00
C ILE A 29 4.58 -1.58 6.57
N ASN A 30 5.48 -1.18 5.66
CA ASN A 30 5.45 -1.64 4.27
C ASN A 30 5.55 -3.17 4.19
N SER A 31 6.48 -3.77 4.94
CA SER A 31 6.67 -5.22 5.00
C SER A 31 5.46 -5.95 5.57
N ILE A 32 4.86 -5.44 6.66
CA ILE A 32 3.67 -6.06 7.27
C ILE A 32 2.43 -5.89 6.39
N SER A 33 2.28 -4.74 5.74
CA SER A 33 1.22 -4.50 4.75
C SER A 33 1.33 -5.46 3.57
N LEU A 34 2.53 -5.65 3.03
CA LEU A 34 2.79 -6.60 1.96
C LEU A 34 2.44 -8.04 2.39
N LYS A 35 2.94 -8.46 3.56
CA LYS A 35 2.60 -9.77 4.14
C LYS A 35 1.09 -9.95 4.29
N CYS A 36 0.39 -8.93 4.78
CA CYS A 36 -1.07 -8.96 4.94
C CYS A 36 -1.77 -9.17 3.59
N ALA A 37 -1.35 -8.46 2.54
CA ALA A 37 -1.93 -8.61 1.21
C ALA A 37 -1.76 -10.04 0.64
N ILE A 38 -0.57 -10.63 0.83
CA ILE A 38 -0.26 -12.01 0.43
C ILE A 38 -1.14 -13.00 1.21
N GLN A 39 -1.22 -12.85 2.54
CA GLN A 39 -2.02 -13.73 3.39
C GLN A 39 -3.52 -13.64 3.09
N LEU A 40 -4.01 -12.45 2.74
CA LEU A 40 -5.38 -12.23 2.28
C LEU A 40 -5.62 -12.72 0.85
N GLY A 41 -4.59 -13.10 0.10
CA GLY A 41 -4.70 -13.53 -1.30
C GLY A 41 -5.07 -12.40 -2.26
N ILE A 42 -4.81 -11.14 -1.91
CA ILE A 42 -5.16 -9.99 -2.75
C ILE A 42 -4.54 -10.08 -4.15
N PRO A 43 -3.24 -10.44 -4.33
CA PRO A 43 -2.66 -10.59 -5.66
C PRO A 43 -3.42 -11.60 -6.52
N ASP A 44 -3.70 -12.78 -5.97
CA ASP A 44 -4.41 -13.85 -6.69
C ASP A 44 -5.86 -13.45 -6.99
N ILE A 45 -6.55 -12.75 -6.08
CA ILE A 45 -7.92 -12.27 -6.28
C ILE A 45 -8.00 -11.30 -7.46
N ILE A 46 -7.09 -10.31 -7.51
CA ILE A 46 -7.05 -9.34 -8.61
C ILE A 46 -6.65 -10.04 -9.92
N HIS A 47 -5.65 -10.92 -9.88
CA HIS A 47 -5.22 -11.70 -11.04
C HIS A 47 -6.37 -12.51 -11.64
N ASN A 48 -7.07 -13.28 -10.80
CA ASN A 48 -8.16 -14.15 -11.23
C ASN A 48 -9.41 -13.37 -11.67
N HIS A 49 -9.54 -12.10 -11.27
CA HIS A 49 -10.59 -11.22 -11.79
C HIS A 49 -10.37 -10.85 -13.26
N GLY A 50 -9.12 -10.84 -13.74
CA GLY A 50 -8.76 -10.65 -15.16
C GLY A 50 -8.90 -9.22 -15.70
N LYS A 51 -9.32 -8.26 -14.87
CA LYS A 51 -9.44 -6.83 -15.21
C LYS A 51 -9.26 -5.97 -13.94
N PRO A 52 -9.07 -4.64 -14.05
CA PRO A 52 -8.98 -3.78 -12.88
C PRO A 52 -10.18 -3.96 -11.94
N MET A 53 -9.91 -4.11 -10.66
CA MET A 53 -10.92 -4.50 -9.66
C MET A 53 -11.20 -3.32 -8.72
N THR A 54 -12.46 -2.89 -8.60
CA THR A 54 -12.82 -1.79 -7.71
C THR A 54 -12.64 -2.18 -6.24
N LEU A 55 -12.55 -1.18 -5.35
CA LEU A 55 -12.48 -1.44 -3.90
C LEU A 55 -13.69 -2.27 -3.41
N SER A 56 -14.88 -1.98 -3.91
CA SER A 56 -16.10 -2.70 -3.52
C SER A 56 -16.02 -4.18 -3.93
N GLN A 57 -15.61 -4.45 -5.16
CA GLN A 57 -15.40 -5.82 -5.66
C GLN A 57 -14.33 -6.55 -4.84
N LEU A 58 -13.20 -5.91 -4.57
CA LEU A 58 -12.11 -6.49 -3.78
C LEU A 58 -12.57 -6.83 -2.36
N VAL A 59 -13.25 -5.90 -1.68
CA VAL A 59 -13.79 -6.13 -0.33
C VAL A 59 -14.79 -7.29 -0.33
N HIS A 60 -15.62 -7.41 -1.36
CA HIS A 60 -16.58 -8.51 -1.46
C HIS A 60 -15.90 -9.87 -1.72
N ALA A 61 -14.79 -9.88 -2.46
CA ALA A 61 -14.04 -11.10 -2.75
C ALA A 61 -13.20 -11.59 -1.55
N LEU A 62 -12.87 -10.70 -0.62
CA LEU A 62 -12.06 -11.04 0.55
C LEU A 62 -12.87 -11.78 1.62
N PRO A 63 -12.31 -12.85 2.23
CA PRO A 63 -12.95 -13.60 3.31
C PRO A 63 -12.83 -12.86 4.66
N ILE A 64 -13.31 -11.61 4.72
CA ILE A 64 -13.21 -10.75 5.91
C ILE A 64 -14.60 -10.33 6.42
N PRO A 65 -14.74 -10.06 7.74
CA PRO A 65 -15.95 -9.45 8.27
C PRO A 65 -16.21 -8.08 7.62
N LYS A 66 -17.45 -7.80 7.21
CA LYS A 66 -17.83 -6.52 6.56
C LYS A 66 -17.45 -5.29 7.38
N VAL A 67 -17.45 -5.39 8.71
CA VAL A 67 -17.02 -4.32 9.63
C VAL A 67 -15.54 -3.92 9.47
N LYS A 68 -14.70 -4.82 8.92
CA LYS A 68 -13.27 -4.59 8.68
C LYS A 68 -12.96 -4.11 7.25
N SER A 69 -13.97 -3.96 6.39
CA SER A 69 -13.81 -3.52 4.99
C SER A 69 -13.03 -2.21 4.83
N HIS A 70 -13.27 -1.25 5.73
CA HIS A 70 -12.61 0.05 5.70
C HIS A 70 -11.07 -0.03 5.86
N PHE A 71 -10.54 -1.10 6.46
CA PHE A 71 -9.10 -1.31 6.56
C PHE A 71 -8.46 -1.70 5.22
N ILE A 72 -9.23 -2.32 4.31
CA ILE A 72 -8.72 -2.73 2.99
C ILE A 72 -8.35 -1.51 2.15
N TYR A 73 -9.15 -0.45 2.20
CA TYR A 73 -8.80 0.81 1.54
C TYR A 73 -7.44 1.35 2.02
N ARG A 74 -7.22 1.37 3.34
CA ARG A 74 -5.94 1.85 3.92
C ARG A 74 -4.77 0.95 3.53
N LEU A 75 -4.98 -0.36 3.55
CA LEU A 75 -3.98 -1.33 3.11
C LEU A 75 -3.60 -1.10 1.64
N MET A 76 -4.59 -1.02 0.75
CA MET A 76 -4.36 -0.80 -0.68
C MET A 76 -3.66 0.53 -0.95
N ARG A 77 -3.95 1.60 -0.20
CA ARG A 77 -3.21 2.87 -0.32
C ARG A 77 -1.71 2.73 -0.05
N ILE A 78 -1.33 1.98 0.99
CA ILE A 78 0.09 1.73 1.31
C ILE A 78 0.76 0.95 0.18
N LEU A 79 0.07 -0.06 -0.35
CA LEU A 79 0.60 -0.93 -1.39
C LEU A 79 0.67 -0.26 -2.77
N LEU A 80 -0.25 0.66 -3.07
CA LEU A 80 -0.17 1.55 -4.23
C LEU A 80 1.05 2.47 -4.14
N HIS A 81 1.25 3.11 -2.98
CA HIS A 81 2.39 4.00 -2.77
C HIS A 81 3.73 3.26 -2.79
N SER A 82 3.73 1.98 -2.42
CA SER A 82 4.89 1.08 -2.50
C SER A 82 5.01 0.38 -3.87
N GLU A 83 4.25 0.83 -4.87
CA GLU A 83 4.31 0.37 -6.27
C GLU A 83 4.05 -1.13 -6.48
N PHE A 84 3.41 -1.82 -5.53
CA PHE A 84 2.96 -3.19 -5.73
C PHE A 84 1.71 -3.23 -6.62
N PHE A 85 0.81 -2.26 -6.49
CA PHE A 85 -0.39 -2.17 -7.30
C PHE A 85 -0.45 -0.81 -7.98
N VAL A 86 -1.31 -0.71 -8.99
CA VAL A 86 -1.65 0.55 -9.66
C VAL A 86 -3.15 0.73 -9.69
N LYS A 87 -3.59 1.98 -9.86
CA LYS A 87 -4.97 2.30 -10.20
C LYS A 87 -5.10 2.50 -11.71
N ILE A 88 -6.19 2.00 -12.27
CA ILE A 88 -6.54 2.12 -13.68
C ILE A 88 -7.98 2.61 -13.76
N ASN A 89 -8.23 3.66 -14.55
CA ASN A 89 -9.58 4.16 -14.81
C ASN A 89 -10.38 3.08 -15.56
N ILE A 90 -11.51 2.66 -15.00
CA ILE A 90 -12.39 1.65 -15.61
C ILE A 90 -13.42 2.31 -16.54
N PHE A 91 -13.79 3.56 -16.29
CA PHE A 91 -14.71 4.37 -17.07
C PHE A 91 -14.12 5.77 -17.37
N GLU A 92 -14.76 6.52 -18.29
CA GLU A 92 -14.38 7.90 -18.62
C GLU A 92 -14.66 8.89 -17.48
N ASP A 93 -15.46 8.49 -16.48
CA ASP A 93 -15.68 9.25 -15.24
C ASP A 93 -14.72 8.77 -14.13
N ASP A 94 -14.05 9.72 -13.47
CA ASP A 94 -12.98 9.52 -12.47
C ASP A 94 -13.39 8.76 -11.19
N GLU A 95 -14.68 8.44 -11.01
CA GLU A 95 -15.18 7.82 -9.76
C GLU A 95 -14.94 6.30 -9.66
N ASP A 96 -14.62 5.63 -10.77
CA ASP A 96 -14.47 4.17 -10.82
C ASP A 96 -13.05 3.75 -11.25
N GLU A 97 -12.08 4.03 -10.39
CA GLU A 97 -10.73 3.48 -10.50
C GLU A 97 -10.65 2.04 -9.95
N GLY A 98 -10.05 1.13 -10.72
CA GLY A 98 -9.77 -0.24 -10.32
C GLY A 98 -8.33 -0.47 -9.93
N TYR A 99 -8.08 -1.36 -8.99
CA TYR A 99 -6.75 -1.86 -8.67
C TYR A 99 -6.29 -2.89 -9.70
N TRP A 100 -5.04 -2.80 -10.11
CA TRP A 100 -4.39 -3.76 -10.99
C TRP A 100 -2.97 -4.10 -10.53
N LEU A 101 -2.47 -5.23 -11.04
CA LEU A 101 -1.14 -5.76 -10.71
C LEU A 101 -0.04 -5.02 -11.45
N THR A 102 1.06 -4.76 -10.74
CA THR A 102 2.36 -4.42 -11.33
C THR A 102 3.23 -5.66 -11.50
N PRO A 103 4.36 -5.58 -12.24
CA PRO A 103 5.35 -6.66 -12.26
C PRO A 103 5.79 -7.13 -10.87
N ALA A 104 5.90 -6.23 -9.89
CA ALA A 104 6.29 -6.60 -8.53
C ALA A 104 5.22 -7.48 -7.85
N SER A 105 3.94 -7.13 -7.99
CA SER A 105 2.85 -7.96 -7.44
C SER A 105 2.59 -9.26 -8.18
N LEU A 106 2.98 -9.38 -9.46
CA LEU A 106 2.91 -10.65 -10.19
C LEU A 106 3.81 -11.73 -9.58
N LEU A 107 4.94 -11.33 -8.99
CA LEU A 107 5.85 -12.24 -8.26
C LEU A 107 5.26 -12.74 -6.93
N LEU A 108 4.12 -12.19 -6.49
CA LEU A 108 3.45 -12.57 -5.24
C LEU A 108 2.33 -13.59 -5.47
N LEU A 109 2.04 -13.96 -6.72
CA LEU A 109 1.05 -14.97 -7.04
C LEU A 109 1.51 -16.34 -6.51
N ARG A 110 0.58 -17.17 -6.04
CA ARG A 110 0.93 -18.49 -5.48
C ARG A 110 1.61 -19.42 -6.48
N ASN A 111 1.35 -19.21 -7.77
CA ASN A 111 1.90 -19.99 -8.88
C ASN A 111 2.95 -19.19 -9.68
N ALA A 112 3.48 -18.09 -9.11
CA ALA A 112 4.58 -17.37 -9.73
C ALA A 112 5.82 -18.30 -9.86
N PRO A 113 6.63 -18.14 -10.93
CA PRO A 113 7.83 -18.94 -11.16
C PRO A 113 8.89 -18.79 -10.06
#